data_AF-A0A6F8PNR5-F1
#
_entry.id   AF-A0A6F8PNR5-F1
#
_cell.length_a   1.000
_cell.length_b   1.000
_cell.length_c   1.000
_cell.angle_alpha   90.00
_cell.angle_beta   90.00
_cell.angle_gamma   90.00
#
_symmetry.space_group_name_H-M   'P 1'
#
loop_
_entity.id
_entity.type
_entity.pdbx_description
1 polymer ?
#
loop_
_entity_poly.entity_id
_entity_poly.type
_entity_poly.pdbx_seq_one_letter_code
_entity_poly.pdbx_strand_id
1 'polypeptide(L)'
;MKLLFDLFPVILFFIAFKLYGIYVATAVAIAASVVQVSYMYLKHKTVEKMHLITLAIIVVMGGATLILHDEVFIMWKPTVINWGFALVFLGSHFIGKKPIIRRMMDGSLSLPDNIWVKLSAMWIVFFIFSGFLNLYVAYNYDTDTWVNFKLFGLMGLTLVFIVIQGIYISRYLKPEDEDSLQAVSDKELDILSQVELDSIHSHDAQKNNDDKPSSKTF
;
A
#
# COMPACT_ATOMS: atom_id res chain seq x y z
N MET A 1 -32.18 -17.12 -6.49
CA MET A 1 -32.45 -16.59 -5.13
C MET A 1 -31.22 -16.49 -4.22
N LYS A 2 -30.07 -17.13 -4.52
CA LYS A 2 -28.82 -16.98 -3.73
C LYS A 2 -28.32 -15.53 -3.61
N LEU A 3 -28.36 -14.76 -4.70
CA LEU A 3 -27.84 -13.40 -4.73
C LEU A 3 -28.58 -12.42 -3.79
N LEU A 4 -29.90 -12.57 -3.65
CA LEU A 4 -30.70 -11.80 -2.68
C LEU A 4 -30.37 -12.16 -1.22
N PHE A 5 -30.05 -13.43 -0.97
CA PHE A 5 -29.61 -13.90 0.34
C PHE A 5 -28.19 -13.42 0.66
N ASP A 6 -27.27 -13.42 -0.31
CA ASP A 6 -25.89 -12.97 -0.10
C ASP A 6 -25.76 -11.46 0.10
N LEU A 7 -26.70 -10.68 -0.46
CA LEU A 7 -26.76 -9.23 -0.27
C LEU A 7 -27.39 -8.80 1.06
N PHE A 8 -28.12 -9.68 1.74
CA PHE A 8 -28.87 -9.32 2.95
C PHE A 8 -27.98 -8.74 4.07
N PRO A 9 -26.84 -9.37 4.44
CA PRO A 9 -25.94 -8.81 5.45
C PRO A 9 -25.25 -7.53 4.99
N VAL A 10 -24.97 -7.42 3.69
CA VAL A 10 -24.28 -6.27 3.09
C VAL A 10 -25.17 -5.04 3.07
N ILE A 11 -26.46 -5.21 2.72
CA ILE A 11 -27.44 -4.12 2.73
C ILE A 11 -27.65 -3.63 4.16
N LEU A 12 -27.83 -4.54 5.11
CA LEU A 12 -27.98 -4.17 6.53
C LEU A 12 -26.73 -3.50 7.09
N PHE A 13 -25.54 -3.96 6.70
CA PHE A 13 -24.27 -3.31 7.02
C PHE A 13 -24.24 -1.87 6.53
N PHE A 14 -24.59 -1.62 5.26
CA PHE A 14 -24.57 -0.28 4.68
C PHE A 14 -25.56 0.67 5.36
N ILE A 15 -26.77 0.20 5.66
CA ILE A 15 -27.79 1.00 6.36
C ILE A 15 -27.31 1.36 7.77
N ALA A 16 -26.84 0.36 8.52
CA ALA A 16 -26.35 0.56 9.89
C ALA A 16 -25.08 1.43 9.92
N PHE A 17 -24.21 1.31 8.92
CA PHE A 17 -23.01 2.15 8.78
C PHE A 17 -23.36 3.62 8.60
N LYS A 18 -24.33 3.92 7.74
CA LYS A 18 -24.73 5.29 7.44
C LYS A 18 -25.41 5.97 8.64
N LEU A 19 -26.12 5.21 9.47
CA LEU A 19 -26.93 5.74 10.57
C LEU A 19 -26.20 5.76 11.91
N TYR A 20 -25.37 4.75 12.18
CA TYR A 20 -24.82 4.49 13.52
C TYR A 20 -23.32 4.19 13.50
N GLY A 21 -22.66 4.32 12.34
CA GLY A 21 -21.23 4.12 12.20
C GLY A 21 -20.79 2.66 12.10
N ILE A 22 -19.47 2.47 12.02
CA ILE A 22 -18.84 1.19 11.65
C ILE A 22 -19.05 0.06 12.67
N TYR A 23 -19.16 0.39 13.97
CA TYR A 23 -19.30 -0.60 15.03
C TYR A 23 -20.68 -1.26 15.01
N VAL A 24 -21.74 -0.44 14.96
CA VAL A 24 -23.12 -0.95 14.85
C VAL A 24 -23.33 -1.66 13.52
N ALA A 25 -22.73 -1.15 12.43
CA ALA A 25 -22.75 -1.84 11.14
C ALA A 25 -22.17 -3.25 11.20
N THR A 26 -21.01 -3.39 11.82
CA THR A 26 -20.32 -4.68 11.95
C THR A 26 -21.11 -5.64 12.84
N ALA A 27 -21.70 -5.15 13.93
CA ALA A 27 -22.55 -5.94 14.82
C ALA A 27 -23.78 -6.49 14.09
N VAL A 28 -24.44 -5.61 13.33
CA VAL A 28 -25.62 -5.94 12.53
C VAL A 28 -25.27 -6.93 11.42
N ALA A 29 -24.11 -6.78 10.76
CA ALA A 29 -23.66 -7.70 9.72
C ALA A 29 -23.36 -9.10 10.25
N ILE A 30 -22.73 -9.19 11.43
CA ILE A 30 -22.48 -10.47 12.11
C ILE A 30 -23.83 -11.12 12.46
N ALA A 31 -24.73 -10.38 13.12
CA ALA A 31 -26.04 -10.89 13.52
C ALA A 31 -26.87 -11.36 12.31
N ALA A 32 -26.90 -10.57 11.24
CA ALA A 32 -27.58 -10.90 9.99
C ALA A 32 -26.99 -12.17 9.35
N SER A 33 -25.66 -12.29 9.31
CA SER A 33 -24.97 -13.45 8.75
C SER A 33 -25.23 -14.73 9.57
N VAL A 34 -25.23 -14.63 10.89
CA VAL A 34 -25.54 -15.76 11.79
C VAL A 34 -26.99 -16.21 11.62
N VAL A 35 -27.94 -15.28 11.59
CA VAL A 35 -29.37 -15.58 11.37
C VAL A 35 -29.57 -16.22 9.99
N GLN A 36 -28.91 -15.70 8.97
CA GLN A 36 -28.97 -16.22 7.61
C GLN A 36 -28.46 -17.66 7.52
N VAL A 37 -27.26 -17.93 8.04
CA VAL A 37 -26.66 -19.28 8.01
C VAL A 37 -27.48 -20.25 8.84
N SER A 38 -27.99 -19.82 9.99
CA SER A 38 -28.85 -20.65 10.85
C SER A 38 -30.17 -20.99 10.16
N TYR A 39 -30.84 -20.01 9.53
CA TYR A 39 -32.06 -20.23 8.76
C TYR A 39 -31.84 -21.18 7.58
N MET A 40 -30.70 -21.04 6.88
CA MET A 40 -30.35 -21.93 5.77
C MET A 40 -30.05 -23.36 6.25
N TYR A 41 -29.38 -23.51 7.39
CA TYR A 41 -29.14 -24.81 8.01
C TYR A 41 -30.44 -25.50 8.41
N LEU A 42 -31.37 -24.78 9.05
CA LEU A 42 -32.67 -25.31 9.48
C LEU A 42 -33.56 -25.73 8.30
N LYS A 43 -33.55 -24.96 7.20
CA LYS A 43 -34.46 -25.19 6.06
C LYS A 43 -33.91 -26.20 5.05
N HIS A 44 -32.60 -26.18 4.78
CA HIS A 44 -32.00 -26.96 3.71
C HIS A 44 -31.07 -28.09 4.19
N LYS A 45 -30.75 -28.16 5.49
CA LYS A 45 -29.84 -29.15 6.14
C LYS A 45 -28.43 -29.29 5.52
N THR A 46 -28.13 -28.54 4.48
CA THR A 46 -26.82 -28.45 3.83
C THR A 46 -26.41 -26.99 3.78
N VAL A 47 -25.31 -26.64 4.43
CA VAL A 47 -24.73 -25.29 4.35
C VAL A 47 -23.55 -25.36 3.39
N GLU A 48 -23.58 -24.51 2.36
CA GLU A 48 -22.44 -24.39 1.45
C GLU A 48 -21.21 -23.92 2.21
N LYS A 49 -20.09 -24.65 2.03
CA LYS A 49 -18.81 -24.38 2.71
C LYS A 49 -18.38 -22.92 2.56
N MET A 50 -18.70 -22.30 1.44
CA MET A 50 -18.40 -20.89 1.16
C MET A 50 -19.05 -19.93 2.17
N HIS A 51 -20.32 -20.14 2.54
CA HIS A 51 -21.00 -19.28 3.53
C HIS A 51 -20.47 -19.48 4.95
N LEU A 52 -20.05 -20.71 5.31
CA LEU A 52 -19.39 -20.96 6.60
C LEU A 52 -18.03 -20.27 6.68
N ILE A 53 -17.26 -20.27 5.59
CA ILE A 53 -15.97 -19.55 5.51
C ILE A 53 -16.20 -18.04 5.64
N THR A 54 -17.17 -17.49 4.91
CA THR A 54 -17.52 -16.06 4.99
C THR A 54 -18.02 -15.68 6.39
N LEU A 55 -18.88 -16.49 7.01
CA LEU A 55 -19.33 -16.30 8.38
C LEU A 55 -18.15 -16.33 9.35
N ALA A 56 -17.25 -17.30 9.23
CA ALA A 56 -16.08 -17.41 10.10
C ALA A 56 -15.19 -16.17 9.99
N ILE A 57 -14.93 -15.67 8.77
CA ILE A 57 -14.16 -14.44 8.55
C ILE A 57 -14.87 -13.23 9.17
N ILE A 58 -16.18 -13.06 8.93
CA ILE A 58 -16.96 -11.94 9.46
C ILE A 58 -17.04 -11.98 11.00
N VAL A 59 -17.20 -13.16 11.59
CA VAL A 59 -17.26 -13.34 13.05
C VAL A 59 -15.90 -13.12 13.69
N VAL A 60 -14.82 -13.67 13.13
CA VAL A 60 -13.46 -13.50 13.69
C VAL A 60 -13.00 -12.05 13.53
N MET A 61 -13.10 -11.49 12.32
CA MET A 61 -12.56 -10.17 12.00
C MET A 61 -13.49 -9.05 12.49
N GLY A 62 -14.80 -9.21 12.30
CA GLY A 62 -15.81 -8.28 12.81
C GLY A 62 -16.01 -8.39 14.32
N GLY A 63 -15.91 -9.60 14.89
CA GLY A 63 -15.93 -9.82 16.33
C GLY A 63 -14.72 -9.22 17.02
N ALA A 64 -13.52 -9.33 16.44
CA ALA A 64 -12.36 -8.57 16.91
C ALA A 64 -12.60 -7.06 16.85
N THR A 65 -13.21 -6.56 15.77
CA THR A 65 -13.57 -5.13 15.63
C THR A 65 -14.56 -4.68 16.71
N LEU A 66 -15.49 -5.54 17.12
CA LEU A 66 -16.46 -5.25 18.19
C LEU A 66 -15.89 -5.43 19.59
N ILE A 67 -15.04 -6.41 19.85
CA ILE A 67 -14.48 -6.64 21.18
C ILE A 67 -13.47 -5.56 21.52
N LEU A 68 -12.74 -5.05 20.52
CA LEU A 68 -11.72 -4.05 20.77
C LEU A 68 -12.25 -2.64 21.07
N HIS A 69 -13.49 -2.28 20.68
CA HIS A 69 -14.26 -1.07 21.09
C HIS A 69 -13.48 0.24 21.42
N ASP A 70 -12.33 0.48 20.79
CA ASP A 70 -11.36 1.48 21.26
C ASP A 70 -10.57 2.05 20.06
N GLU A 71 -10.16 3.33 20.15
CA GLU A 71 -9.38 4.05 19.13
C GLU A 71 -8.10 3.27 18.74
N VAL A 72 -7.61 2.48 19.69
CA VAL A 72 -6.55 1.50 19.58
C VAL A 72 -6.71 0.57 18.36
N PHE A 73 -7.91 0.09 18.01
CA PHE A 73 -8.07 -0.80 16.83
C PHE A 73 -7.84 -0.08 15.50
N ILE A 74 -8.21 1.20 15.40
CA ILE A 74 -7.89 2.04 14.24
C ILE A 74 -6.38 2.30 14.18
N MET A 75 -5.76 2.49 15.34
CA MET A 75 -4.31 2.69 15.47
C MET A 75 -3.48 1.43 15.21
N TRP A 76 -4.06 0.23 15.38
CA TRP A 76 -3.42 -1.05 15.10
C TRP A 76 -3.36 -1.40 13.60
N LYS A 77 -4.21 -0.79 12.75
CA LYS A 77 -4.22 -1.06 11.29
C LYS A 77 -2.83 -0.96 10.65
N PRO A 78 -2.02 0.11 10.87
CA PRO A 78 -0.67 0.21 10.33
C PRO A 78 0.29 -0.83 10.92
N THR A 79 0.18 -1.16 12.22
CA THR A 79 1.06 -2.14 12.87
C THR A 79 0.86 -3.54 12.33
N VAL A 80 -0.40 -4.00 12.19
CA VAL A 80 -0.71 -5.32 11.63
C VAL A 80 -0.21 -5.43 10.19
N ILE A 81 -0.37 -4.36 9.40
CA ILE A 81 0.15 -4.31 8.03
C ILE A 81 1.68 -4.39 8.00
N ASN A 82 2.37 -3.58 8.81
CA ASN A 82 3.84 -3.58 8.88
C ASN A 82 4.38 -4.94 9.33
N TRP A 83 3.82 -5.55 10.37
CA TRP A 83 4.24 -6.88 10.82
C TRP A 83 3.87 -7.98 9.82
N GLY A 84 2.75 -7.83 9.11
CA GLY A 84 2.41 -8.66 7.96
C GLY A 84 3.48 -8.59 6.87
N PHE A 85 3.93 -7.39 6.50
CA PHE A 85 5.05 -7.22 5.57
C PHE A 85 6.35 -7.81 6.11
N ALA A 86 6.67 -7.63 7.39
CA ALA A 86 7.84 -8.25 8.00
C ALA A 86 7.79 -9.79 7.90
N LEU A 87 6.63 -10.40 8.18
CA LEU A 87 6.41 -11.84 8.04
C LEU A 87 6.50 -12.31 6.59
N VAL A 88 5.97 -11.54 5.63
CA VAL A 88 6.09 -11.86 4.20
C VAL A 88 7.55 -11.82 3.75
N PHE A 89 8.30 -10.81 4.17
CA PHE A 89 9.73 -10.69 3.86
C PHE A 89 10.56 -11.78 4.54
N LEU A 90 10.22 -12.13 5.79
CA LEU A 90 10.88 -13.21 6.53
C LEU A 90 10.53 -14.58 5.94
N GLY A 91 9.27 -14.81 5.59
CA GLY A 91 8.80 -16.02 4.91
C GLY A 91 9.39 -16.17 3.51
N SER A 92 9.63 -15.05 2.80
CA SER A 92 10.36 -15.05 1.53
C SER A 92 11.78 -15.58 1.66
N HIS A 93 12.41 -15.46 2.83
CA HIS A 93 13.74 -16.01 3.06
C HIS A 93 13.71 -17.55 3.15
N PHE A 94 12.60 -18.14 3.60
CA PHE A 94 12.45 -19.58 3.78
C PHE A 94 11.76 -20.29 2.60
N ILE A 95 10.86 -19.62 1.87
CA ILE A 95 10.03 -20.22 0.81
C ILE A 95 10.54 -19.88 -0.61
N GLY A 96 11.38 -18.86 -0.77
CA GLY A 96 11.92 -18.44 -2.08
C GLY A 96 13.45 -18.47 -2.08
N LYS A 97 14.07 -19.11 -3.08
CA LYS A 97 15.53 -19.10 -3.31
C LYS A 97 16.14 -17.68 -3.46
N LYS A 98 15.31 -16.63 -3.50
CA LYS A 98 15.69 -15.21 -3.66
C LYS A 98 14.77 -14.35 -2.76
N PRO A 99 15.29 -13.34 -2.04
CA PRO A 99 14.48 -12.38 -1.29
C PRO A 99 13.52 -11.61 -2.21
N ILE A 100 12.33 -11.22 -1.71
CA ILE A 100 11.35 -10.41 -2.47
C ILE A 100 11.98 -9.13 -3.04
N ILE A 101 12.83 -8.45 -2.27
CA ILE A 101 13.52 -7.23 -2.75
C ILE A 101 14.35 -7.51 -3.99
N ARG A 102 15.05 -8.65 -4.02
CA ARG A 102 15.79 -9.08 -5.21
C ARG A 102 14.85 -9.33 -6.37
N ARG A 103 13.67 -9.92 -6.16
CA ARG A 103 12.69 -10.16 -7.24
C ARG A 103 12.09 -8.86 -7.78
N MET A 104 11.95 -7.83 -6.94
CA MET A 104 11.46 -6.51 -7.33
C MET A 104 12.52 -5.69 -8.09
N MET A 105 13.80 -5.90 -7.78
CA MET A 105 14.92 -5.10 -8.31
C MET A 105 15.88 -5.88 -9.24
N ASP A 106 15.66 -7.17 -9.50
CA ASP A 106 16.49 -8.05 -10.36
C ASP A 106 16.61 -7.48 -11.80
N GLY A 107 15.70 -6.59 -12.21
CA GLY A 107 15.70 -5.94 -13.53
C GLY A 107 16.52 -4.66 -13.64
N SER A 108 17.06 -4.11 -12.54
CA SER A 108 17.72 -2.79 -12.54
C SER A 108 19.09 -2.75 -11.84
N LEU A 109 19.43 -3.73 -10.99
CA LEU A 109 20.66 -3.69 -10.18
C LEU A 109 21.28 -5.09 -10.01
N SER A 110 22.59 -5.23 -10.24
CA SER A 110 23.32 -6.51 -10.17
C SER A 110 24.13 -6.68 -8.88
N LEU A 111 23.45 -6.83 -7.73
CA LEU A 111 24.12 -6.95 -6.43
C LEU A 111 24.46 -8.41 -6.05
N PRO A 112 25.58 -8.64 -5.31
CA PRO A 112 25.89 -9.95 -4.71
C PRO A 112 24.77 -10.50 -3.82
N ASP A 113 24.55 -11.82 -3.85
CA ASP A 113 23.49 -12.53 -3.12
C ASP A 113 23.45 -12.19 -1.61
N ASN A 114 24.62 -12.03 -0.99
CA ASN A 114 24.75 -11.70 0.42
C ASN A 114 24.19 -10.30 0.78
N ILE A 115 24.17 -9.38 -0.19
CA ILE A 115 23.68 -8.01 0.01
C ILE A 115 22.16 -7.98 -0.05
N TRP A 116 21.55 -8.76 -0.95
CA TRP A 116 20.10 -8.92 -1.01
C TRP A 116 19.50 -9.47 0.29
N VAL A 117 20.20 -10.39 0.95
CA VAL A 117 19.77 -10.91 2.26
C VAL A 117 19.86 -9.82 3.33
N LYS A 118 20.93 -9.02 3.34
CA LYS A 118 21.07 -7.90 4.28
C LYS A 118 20.04 -6.80 4.03
N LEU A 119 19.76 -6.46 2.78
CA LEU A 119 18.69 -5.55 2.37
C LEU A 119 17.34 -6.05 2.89
N SER A 120 17.04 -7.33 2.70
CA SER A 120 15.82 -7.95 3.23
C SER A 120 15.75 -7.90 4.75
N ALA A 121 16.86 -8.16 5.44
CA ALA A 121 16.94 -8.05 6.89
C ALA A 121 16.69 -6.61 7.37
N MET A 122 17.25 -5.61 6.69
CA MET A 122 17.00 -4.20 7.01
C MET A 122 15.53 -3.81 6.86
N TRP A 123 14.85 -4.28 5.82
CA TRP A 123 13.41 -4.08 5.64
C TRP A 123 12.58 -4.77 6.73
N ILE A 124 12.92 -6.02 7.10
CA ILE A 124 12.25 -6.74 8.19
C ILE A 124 12.39 -5.95 9.51
N VAL A 125 13.61 -5.53 9.84
CA VAL A 125 13.89 -4.74 11.06
C VAL A 125 13.12 -3.42 11.02
N PHE A 126 13.11 -2.73 9.87
CA PHE A 126 12.38 -1.48 9.70
C PHE A 126 10.87 -1.66 9.90
N PHE A 127 10.25 -2.68 9.30
CA PHE A 127 8.83 -2.95 9.46
C PHE A 127 8.46 -3.34 10.90
N ILE A 128 9.27 -4.17 11.56
CA ILE A 128 9.06 -4.53 12.96
C ILE A 128 9.17 -3.28 13.84
N PHE A 129 10.24 -2.50 13.67
CA PHE A 129 10.49 -1.26 14.41
C PHE A 129 9.39 -0.22 14.19
N SER A 130 8.98 0.00 12.94
CA SER A 130 7.90 0.92 12.56
C SER A 130 6.56 0.48 13.16
N GLY A 131 6.26 -0.82 13.14
CA GLY A 131 5.05 -1.36 13.79
C GLY A 131 5.06 -1.18 15.32
N PHE A 132 6.21 -1.40 15.97
CA PHE A 132 6.39 -1.16 17.41
C PHE A 132 6.29 0.33 17.75
N LEU A 133 6.93 1.20 16.98
CA LEU A 133 6.93 2.64 17.20
C LEU A 133 5.52 3.24 17.01
N ASN A 134 4.78 2.76 16.00
CA ASN A 134 3.37 3.12 15.83
C ASN A 134 2.53 2.70 17.05
N LEU A 135 2.78 1.51 17.60
CA LEU A 135 2.08 1.02 18.79
C LEU A 135 2.44 1.83 20.04
N TYR A 136 3.72 2.14 20.21
CA TYR A 136 4.20 2.97 21.31
C TYR A 136 3.53 4.34 21.31
N VAL A 137 3.45 5.00 20.15
CA VAL A 137 2.79 6.30 20.04
C VAL A 137 1.28 6.18 20.25
N ALA A 138 0.66 5.13 19.71
CA ALA A 138 -0.76 4.86 19.87
C ALA A 138 -1.22 4.68 21.34
N TYR A 139 -0.37 4.09 22.20
CA TYR A 139 -0.72 3.85 23.60
C TYR A 139 -0.31 4.97 24.56
N ASN A 140 0.61 5.86 24.16
CA ASN A 140 1.15 6.89 25.06
C ASN A 140 0.67 8.33 24.73
N TYR A 141 0.03 8.55 23.58
CA TYR A 141 -0.35 9.89 23.11
C TYR A 141 -1.79 9.93 22.56
N ASP A 142 -2.39 11.12 22.56
CA ASP A 142 -3.74 11.34 22.02
C ASP A 142 -3.83 11.13 20.50
N THR A 143 -5.05 10.88 20.01
CA THR A 143 -5.34 10.58 18.61
C THR A 143 -4.79 11.62 17.62
N ASP A 144 -4.82 12.91 17.94
CA ASP A 144 -4.26 13.97 17.08
C ASP A 144 -2.74 13.87 16.95
N THR A 145 -2.05 13.52 18.04
CA THR A 145 -0.59 13.29 18.02
C THR A 145 -0.26 12.02 17.25
N TRP A 146 -1.07 10.97 17.38
CA TRP A 146 -0.91 9.74 16.62
C TRP A 146 -1.09 9.96 15.10
N VAL A 147 -2.09 10.74 14.67
CA VAL A 147 -2.30 11.05 13.25
C VAL A 147 -1.10 11.82 12.68
N ASN A 148 -0.61 12.83 13.40
CA ASN A 148 0.58 13.59 13.00
C ASN A 148 1.84 12.71 12.97
N PHE A 149 2.02 11.83 13.96
CA PHE A 149 3.12 10.88 13.96
C PHE A 149 3.03 9.90 12.79
N LYS A 150 1.83 9.41 12.47
CA LYS A 150 1.62 8.52 11.32
C LYS A 150 1.90 9.22 10.00
N LEU A 151 1.48 10.46 9.85
CA LEU A 151 1.65 11.21 8.60
C LEU A 151 3.07 11.73 8.43
N PHE A 152 3.62 12.40 9.43
CA PHE A 152 4.93 13.06 9.33
C PHE A 152 6.05 12.22 9.93
N GLY A 153 5.82 11.57 11.07
CA GLY A 153 6.81 10.75 11.76
C GLY A 153 7.18 9.48 10.98
N LEU A 154 6.20 8.64 10.63
CA LEU A 154 6.45 7.43 9.85
C LEU A 154 6.93 7.75 8.43
N MET A 155 6.42 8.80 7.79
CA MET A 155 6.89 9.23 6.48
C MET A 155 8.35 9.72 6.55
N GLY A 156 8.69 10.56 7.54
CA GLY A 156 10.07 11.01 7.78
C GLY A 156 11.02 9.85 8.06
N LEU A 157 10.59 8.88 8.89
CA LEU A 157 11.35 7.67 9.16
C LEU A 157 11.59 6.85 7.88
N THR A 158 10.57 6.73 7.03
CA THR A 158 10.67 6.02 5.74
C THR A 158 11.63 6.74 4.78
N LEU A 159 11.58 8.07 4.71
CA LEU A 159 12.51 8.85 3.89
C LEU A 159 13.96 8.66 4.34
N VAL A 160 14.22 8.76 5.65
CA VAL A 160 15.56 8.52 6.21
C VAL A 160 16.02 7.09 5.91
N PHE A 161 15.14 6.10 6.06
CA PHE A 161 15.44 4.71 5.74
C PHE A 161 15.79 4.50 4.26
N ILE A 162 15.04 5.14 3.35
CA ILE A 162 15.32 5.08 1.90
C ILE A 162 16.67 5.72 1.59
N VAL A 163 17.01 6.86 2.19
CA VAL A 163 18.32 7.51 1.99
C VAL A 163 19.45 6.61 2.49
N ILE A 164 19.32 6.03 3.69
CA ILE A 164 20.31 5.10 4.25
C ILE A 164 20.45 3.86 3.35
N GLN A 165 19.34 3.29 2.88
CA GLN A 165 19.34 2.19 1.91
C GLN A 165 20.03 2.57 0.60
N GLY A 166 19.76 3.76 0.08
CA GLY A 166 20.37 4.27 -1.15
C GLY A 166 21.89 4.39 -1.04
N ILE A 167 22.38 4.98 0.06
CA ILE A 167 23.83 5.08 0.35
C ILE A 167 24.43 3.69 0.57
N TYR A 168 23.69 2.79 1.22
CA TYR A 168 24.15 1.42 1.41
C TYR A 168 24.31 0.70 0.07
N ILE A 169 23.32 0.81 -0.81
CA ILE A 169 23.34 0.21 -2.16
C ILE A 169 24.46 0.82 -3.00
N SER A 170 24.62 2.16 -3.02
CA SER A 170 25.64 2.86 -3.81
C SER A 170 27.05 2.39 -3.53
N ARG A 171 27.33 1.98 -2.28
CA ARG A 171 28.64 1.45 -1.89
C ARG A 171 28.96 0.05 -2.45
N TYR A 172 27.96 -0.64 -2.98
CA TYR A 172 28.09 -2.01 -3.50
C TYR A 172 27.70 -2.14 -4.97
N LEU A 173 27.30 -1.05 -5.63
CA LEU A 173 27.26 -1.00 -7.09
C LEU A 173 28.67 -1.22 -7.63
N LYS A 174 28.81 -2.14 -8.57
CA LYS A 174 30.06 -2.33 -9.31
C LYS A 174 30.20 -1.20 -10.34
N PRO A 175 31.43 -0.82 -10.74
CA PRO A 175 31.67 0.21 -11.77
C PRO A 175 30.89 -0.04 -13.07
N GLU A 176 30.61 -1.30 -13.40
CA GLU A 176 29.86 -1.71 -14.59
C GLU A 176 28.38 -1.25 -14.58
N ASP A 177 27.79 -1.07 -13.40
CA ASP A 177 26.42 -0.56 -13.26
C ASP A 177 26.40 0.99 -13.13
N GLU A 178 27.48 1.64 -12.67
CA GLU A 178 27.62 3.11 -12.69
C GLU A 178 27.56 3.65 -14.12
N ASP A 179 28.27 3.01 -15.06
CA ASP A 179 28.24 3.36 -16.48
C ASP A 179 26.82 3.26 -17.07
N SER A 180 26.03 2.29 -16.63
CA SER A 180 24.64 2.11 -17.08
C SER A 180 23.68 3.18 -16.53
N LEU A 181 23.89 3.62 -15.30
CA LEU A 181 23.12 4.70 -14.67
C LEU A 181 23.50 6.07 -15.22
N GLN A 182 24.80 6.27 -15.48
CA GLN A 182 25.32 7.45 -16.20
C GLN A 182 24.70 7.55 -17.59
N ALA A 183 24.71 6.45 -18.35
CA ALA A 183 24.15 6.41 -19.71
C ALA A 183 22.65 6.70 -19.76
N VAL A 184 21.87 6.31 -18.74
CA VAL A 184 20.44 6.65 -18.64
C VAL A 184 20.25 8.14 -18.32
N SER A 185 20.99 8.66 -17.34
CA SER A 185 20.95 10.09 -16.98
C SER A 185 21.34 10.98 -18.15
N ASP A 186 22.40 10.62 -18.88
CA ASP A 186 22.87 11.37 -20.05
C ASP A 186 21.84 11.35 -21.19
N LYS A 187 21.17 10.21 -21.38
CA LYS A 187 20.11 10.07 -22.39
C LYS A 187 18.86 10.87 -22.03
N GLU A 188 18.50 10.96 -20.75
CA GLU A 188 17.39 11.82 -20.30
C GLU A 188 17.72 13.31 -20.49
N LEU A 189 18.96 13.73 -20.18
CA LEU A 189 19.44 15.09 -20.44
C LEU A 189 19.41 15.44 -21.93
N ASP A 190 19.79 14.51 -22.81
CA ASP A 190 19.73 14.71 -24.25
C ASP A 190 18.28 14.86 -24.76
N ILE A 191 17.36 14.03 -24.27
CA ILE A 191 15.93 14.12 -24.61
C ILE A 191 15.33 15.47 -24.14
N LEU A 192 15.63 15.90 -22.90
CA LEU A 192 15.15 17.18 -22.40
C LEU A 192 15.71 18.35 -23.21
N SER A 193 16.98 18.28 -23.61
CA SER A 193 17.59 19.30 -24.46
C SER A 193 16.94 19.36 -25.84
N GLN A 194 16.59 18.23 -26.44
CA GLN A 194 15.88 18.20 -27.73
C GLN A 194 14.44 18.72 -27.61
N VAL A 195 13.71 18.35 -26.55
CA VAL A 195 12.35 18.86 -26.33
C VAL A 195 12.36 20.37 -26.10
N GLU A 196 13.33 20.90 -25.35
CA GLU A 196 13.52 22.34 -25.16
C GLU A 196 13.83 23.04 -26.49
N LEU A 197 14.76 22.51 -27.30
CA LEU A 197 15.13 23.06 -28.60
C LEU A 197 13.95 23.06 -29.60
N ASP A 198 13.17 21.97 -29.65
CA ASP A 198 11.97 21.88 -30.49
C ASP A 198 10.88 22.86 -30.04
N SER A 199 10.72 23.05 -28.72
CA SER A 199 9.77 24.01 -28.16
C SER A 199 10.12 25.46 -28.50
N ILE A 200 11.41 25.81 -28.49
CA ILE A 200 11.92 27.13 -28.88
C ILE A 200 11.71 27.37 -30.37
N HIS A 201 12.04 26.40 -31.23
CA HIS A 201 11.81 26.49 -32.67
C HIS A 201 10.33 26.60 -33.04
N SER A 202 9.44 25.93 -32.30
CA SER A 202 7.99 26.06 -32.50
C SER A 202 7.44 27.45 -32.14
N HIS A 203 8.01 28.11 -31.12
CA HIS A 203 7.61 29.46 -30.70
C HIS A 203 8.05 30.54 -31.71
N ASP A 204 9.24 30.45 -32.27
CA ASP A 204 9.73 31.41 -33.27
C ASP A 204 8.98 31.30 -34.62
N ALA A 205 8.58 30.08 -35.00
CA ALA A 205 7.77 29.84 -36.21
C ALA A 205 6.37 30.47 -36.11
N GLN A 206 5.78 30.50 -34.90
CA GLN A 206 4.44 31.05 -34.68
C GLN A 206 4.45 32.58 -34.61
N LYS A 207 5.48 33.18 -33.99
CA LYS A 207 5.67 34.63 -33.94
C LYS A 207 5.88 35.26 -35.33
N ASN A 208 6.56 34.56 -36.24
CA ASN A 208 6.76 35.04 -37.62
C ASN A 208 5.50 34.99 -38.49
N ASN A 209 4.47 34.22 -38.09
CA ASN A 209 3.24 34.09 -38.87
C ASN A 209 2.18 35.14 -38.49
N ASP A 210 2.25 35.70 -37.28
CA ASP A 210 1.33 36.74 -36.79
C ASP A 210 1.68 38.16 -37.31
N ASP A 211 2.91 38.39 -37.77
CA ASP A 211 3.37 39.70 -38.30
C ASP A 211 3.09 39.90 -39.80
N LYS A 212 2.39 38.97 -40.47
CA LYS A 212 2.00 39.13 -41.88
C LYS A 212 0.70 39.94 -41.94
N PRO A 213 0.68 41.16 -42.52
CA PRO A 213 -0.53 41.96 -42.59
C PRO A 213 -1.56 41.24 -43.45
N SER A 214 -2.72 40.95 -42.84
CA SER A 214 -3.90 40.41 -43.52
C SER A 214 -4.33 41.36 -44.64
N SER A 215 -3.84 41.11 -45.87
CA SER A 215 -4.36 41.77 -47.07
C SER A 215 -5.79 41.30 -47.31
N LYS A 216 -6.75 42.04 -46.75
CA LYS A 216 -8.14 41.98 -47.17
C LYS A 216 -8.23 42.54 -48.59
N THR A 217 -8.54 41.69 -49.55
CA THR A 217 -9.00 42.10 -50.87
C THR A 217 -10.50 41.83 -50.98
N PHE A 218 -11.23 42.93 -51.19
CA PHE A 218 -12.59 43.00 -51.69
C PHE A 218 -12.67 42.47 -53.14
#